data_AF-A0A0E1W1P1-F1
#
_entry.id   AF-A0A0E1W1P1-F1
#
_cell.length_a   1.000
_cell.length_b   1.000
_cell.length_c   1.000
_cell.angle_alpha   90.00
_cell.angle_beta   90.00
_cell.angle_gamma   90.00
#
_symmetry.space_group_name_H-M   'P 1'
#
loop_
_entity.id
_entity.type
_entity.pdbx_description
1 polymer ?
#
loop_
_entity_poly.entity_id
_entity_poly.type
_entity_poly.pdbx_seq_one_letter_code
_entity_poly.pdbx_strand_id
1 'polypeptide(L)'
;MKLTDSTQASGPPRARRRRRPFGKTRQISLIGDKVRAIPQKKKRPMTRLLVLHGPNLNLLGTREPEVYGRVTLEQIDQALAARAQEAGAELESFQSNHEGALVDRVQAAGSDGTAFILINPAAYTHTSVAIRDALAGVGIPFVEIHLSNVHRREPFRHHSYFSDQAEGVICGLGWKGYLYALEYALDKLQGASRG
;
A
#
# COMPACT_ATOMS: atom_id res chain seq x y z
N MET A 1 -38.31 -51.37 -16.83
CA MET A 1 -38.69 -52.66 -17.45
C MET A 1 -39.70 -52.35 -18.55
N LYS A 2 -39.39 -52.72 -19.82
CA LYS A 2 -40.15 -52.57 -21.10
C LYS A 2 -40.27 -51.14 -21.69
N LEU A 3 -39.60 -50.86 -22.84
CA LEU A 3 -40.04 -50.99 -24.27
C LEU A 3 -41.02 -49.85 -24.65
N THR A 4 -40.97 -49.07 -25.72
CA THR A 4 -40.33 -48.94 -27.06
C THR A 4 -40.59 -47.47 -27.49
N ASP A 5 -39.91 -46.80 -28.41
CA ASP A 5 -39.94 -47.05 -29.85
C ASP A 5 -38.96 -46.13 -30.61
N SER A 6 -38.54 -46.66 -31.74
CA SER A 6 -37.68 -46.22 -32.82
C SER A 6 -38.05 -44.90 -33.50
N THR A 7 -37.06 -44.20 -34.11
CA THR A 7 -37.03 -43.99 -35.58
C THR A 7 -35.62 -43.66 -36.07
N GLN A 8 -35.23 -44.28 -37.19
CA GLN A 8 -33.96 -44.16 -37.93
C GLN A 8 -34.04 -43.10 -39.04
N ALA A 9 -32.88 -42.58 -39.48
CA ALA A 9 -32.57 -42.20 -40.88
C ALA A 9 -31.03 -42.03 -41.02
N SER A 10 -30.27 -42.99 -41.58
CA SER A 10 -29.88 -43.21 -43.00
C SER A 10 -29.08 -42.06 -43.64
N GLY A 11 -27.73 -42.13 -43.73
CA GLY A 11 -26.90 -42.78 -44.77
C GLY A 11 -25.72 -41.82 -45.15
N PRO A 12 -24.84 -42.06 -46.15
CA PRO A 12 -24.28 -43.27 -46.78
C PRO A 12 -22.72 -43.35 -46.62
N PRO A 13 -21.97 -44.29 -47.24
CA PRO A 13 -20.65 -44.73 -46.77
C PRO A 13 -19.43 -43.95 -47.32
N ARG A 14 -18.34 -44.01 -46.54
CA ARG A 14 -17.00 -43.43 -46.81
C ARG A 14 -16.36 -43.99 -48.08
N ALA A 15 -16.02 -43.10 -49.02
CA ALA A 15 -15.11 -43.40 -50.13
C ALA A 15 -13.66 -43.03 -49.78
N ARG A 16 -12.77 -44.03 -49.83
CA ARG A 16 -11.30 -43.86 -49.78
C ARG A 16 -10.85 -43.00 -50.97
N ARG A 17 -10.10 -41.92 -50.72
CA ARG A 17 -9.31 -41.24 -51.76
C ARG A 17 -7.82 -41.25 -51.46
N ARG A 18 -7.10 -41.55 -52.54
CA ARG A 18 -5.69 -41.90 -52.72
C ARG A 18 -4.74 -40.78 -52.29
N ARG A 19 -3.61 -41.18 -51.71
CA ARG A 19 -2.41 -40.35 -51.54
C ARG A 19 -1.83 -39.99 -52.92
N ARG A 20 -1.44 -38.72 -53.09
CA ARG A 20 -0.65 -38.19 -54.22
C ARG A 20 0.41 -37.21 -53.69
N PRO A 21 1.47 -36.96 -54.47
CA PRO A 21 2.86 -37.02 -53.97
C PRO A 21 3.37 -35.69 -53.40
N PHE A 22 4.45 -35.82 -52.62
CA PHE A 22 5.29 -34.74 -52.11
C PHE A 22 5.64 -33.73 -53.22
N GLY A 23 5.05 -32.55 -53.13
CA GLY A 23 5.37 -31.38 -53.94
C GLY A 23 6.50 -30.58 -53.30
N LYS A 24 7.51 -30.28 -54.11
CA LYS A 24 8.74 -29.54 -53.81
C LYS A 24 8.53 -28.28 -52.95
N THR A 25 9.43 -28.13 -51.99
CA THR A 25 9.74 -26.93 -51.22
C THR A 25 9.72 -25.68 -52.09
N ARG A 26 8.77 -24.77 -51.83
CA ARG A 26 8.88 -23.36 -52.23
C ARG A 26 9.29 -22.58 -50.99
N GLN A 27 10.54 -22.16 -50.98
CA GLN A 27 11.06 -21.19 -50.05
C GLN A 27 10.40 -19.84 -50.38
N ILE A 28 9.35 -19.50 -49.64
CA ILE A 28 8.76 -18.16 -49.71
C ILE A 28 9.62 -17.30 -48.78
N SER A 29 10.40 -16.42 -49.40
CA SER A 29 11.07 -15.31 -48.73
C SER A 29 10.00 -14.47 -48.00
N LEU A 30 9.96 -14.59 -46.68
CA LEU A 30 9.19 -13.68 -45.83
C LEU A 30 9.91 -12.33 -45.89
N ILE A 31 9.28 -11.43 -46.66
CA ILE A 31 9.48 -9.99 -46.57
C ILE A 31 9.41 -9.62 -45.08
N GLY A 32 10.45 -8.92 -44.61
CA GLY A 32 10.68 -8.65 -43.20
C GLY A 32 9.54 -7.88 -42.55
N ASP A 33 8.65 -8.60 -41.88
CA ASP A 33 7.81 -8.04 -40.84
C ASP A 33 8.73 -7.65 -39.69
N LYS A 34 9.05 -6.35 -39.62
CA LYS A 34 9.51 -5.73 -38.38
C LYS A 34 8.41 -5.93 -37.34
N VAL A 35 8.46 -7.04 -36.60
CA VAL A 35 7.78 -7.18 -35.32
C VAL A 35 8.36 -6.06 -34.44
N ARG A 36 7.66 -4.94 -34.40
CA ARG A 36 7.98 -3.82 -33.50
C ARG A 36 7.92 -4.41 -32.09
N ALA A 37 9.07 -4.54 -31.45
CA ALA A 37 9.14 -4.95 -30.06
C ALA A 37 8.21 -4.03 -29.25
N ILE A 38 7.25 -4.63 -28.56
CA ILE A 38 6.42 -3.90 -27.58
C ILE A 38 7.41 -3.37 -26.55
N PRO A 39 7.53 -2.05 -26.35
CA PRO A 39 8.46 -1.53 -25.36
C PRO A 39 8.02 -2.05 -24.00
N GLN A 40 8.88 -2.83 -23.34
CA GLN A 40 8.66 -3.25 -21.97
C GLN A 40 8.52 -1.97 -21.13
N LYS A 41 7.35 -1.77 -20.50
CA LYS A 41 7.17 -0.67 -19.55
C LYS A 41 8.26 -0.82 -18.49
N LYS A 42 9.20 0.13 -18.41
CA LYS A 42 10.16 0.22 -17.30
C LYS A 42 9.36 0.11 -16.00
N LYS A 43 9.63 -0.91 -15.18
CA LYS A 43 9.11 -0.99 -13.81
C LYS A 43 9.52 0.32 -13.13
N ARG A 44 8.55 1.17 -12.79
CA ARG A 44 8.82 2.32 -11.93
C ARG A 44 9.30 1.75 -10.58
N PRO A 45 10.30 2.39 -9.93
CA PRO A 45 10.66 2.00 -8.58
C PRO A 45 9.40 2.10 -7.71
N MET A 46 9.19 1.10 -6.84
CA MET A 46 8.03 1.09 -5.96
C MET A 46 8.15 2.26 -4.97
N THR A 47 7.05 3.00 -4.82
CA THR A 47 6.96 4.08 -3.84
C THR A 47 7.02 3.48 -2.44
N ARG A 48 7.92 3.98 -1.59
CA ARG A 48 8.09 3.49 -0.22
C ARG A 48 7.48 4.47 0.78
N LEU A 49 6.63 3.97 1.67
CA LEU A 49 6.01 4.71 2.76
C LEU A 49 6.49 4.16 4.10
N LEU A 50 6.50 5.02 5.11
CA LEU A 50 6.85 4.65 6.48
C LEU A 50 5.70 5.02 7.42
N VAL A 51 5.33 4.09 8.29
CA VAL A 51 4.41 4.33 9.40
C VAL A 51 5.19 4.34 10.71
N LEU A 52 5.05 5.41 11.49
CA LEU A 52 5.70 5.59 12.77
C LEU A 52 4.69 5.61 13.91
N HIS A 53 4.96 4.79 14.93
CA HIS A 53 4.12 4.67 16.12
C HIS A 53 4.91 5.03 17.38
N GLY A 54 4.43 6.04 18.07
CA GLY A 54 4.96 6.51 19.33
C GLY A 54 4.71 5.57 20.52
N PRO A 55 4.97 6.06 21.74
CA PRO A 55 4.92 5.26 22.94
C PRO A 55 3.52 4.75 23.27
N ASN A 56 3.48 3.58 23.90
CA ASN A 56 2.30 2.86 24.38
C ASN A 56 1.36 2.32 23.31
N LEU A 57 1.56 2.62 22.02
CA LEU A 57 0.71 2.08 20.95
C LEU A 57 0.86 0.56 20.77
N ASN A 58 1.98 -0.02 21.21
CA ASN A 58 2.16 -1.47 21.29
C ASN A 58 1.18 -2.16 22.27
N LEU A 59 0.48 -1.41 23.12
CA LEU A 59 -0.50 -1.93 24.07
C LEU A 59 -1.94 -1.96 23.51
N LEU A 60 -2.15 -1.54 22.25
CA LEU A 60 -3.47 -1.60 21.62
C LEU A 60 -4.02 -3.04 21.59
N GLY A 61 -5.32 -3.16 21.85
CA GLY A 61 -6.03 -4.45 21.90
C GLY A 61 -5.82 -5.24 23.20
N THR A 62 -4.87 -4.86 24.07
CA THR A 62 -4.65 -5.52 25.37
C THR A 62 -5.07 -4.67 26.57
N ARG A 63 -5.13 -3.33 26.42
CA ARG A 63 -5.51 -2.39 27.48
C ARG A 63 -6.74 -1.57 27.10
N GLU A 64 -7.73 -1.50 28.00
CA GLU A 64 -8.94 -0.66 27.89
C GLU A 64 -9.63 -0.75 26.50
N PRO A 65 -10.01 -1.97 26.05
CA PRO A 65 -10.56 -2.20 24.71
C PRO A 65 -11.88 -1.45 24.44
N GLU A 66 -12.58 -1.01 25.49
CA GLU A 66 -13.79 -0.18 25.38
C GLU A 66 -13.47 1.25 24.92
N VAL A 67 -12.25 1.74 25.19
CA VAL A 67 -11.81 3.11 24.87
C VAL A 67 -11.08 3.18 23.52
N TYR A 68 -10.20 2.20 23.24
CA TYR A 68 -9.33 2.21 22.06
C TYR A 68 -9.75 1.22 20.98
N GLY A 69 -10.76 0.39 21.26
CA GLY A 69 -11.17 -0.72 20.41
C GLY A 69 -10.31 -1.97 20.64
N ARG A 70 -10.74 -3.07 20.01
CA ARG A 70 -10.06 -4.38 20.09
C ARG A 70 -8.98 -4.59 19.03
N VAL A 71 -8.78 -3.61 18.14
CA VAL A 71 -7.83 -3.70 17.05
C VAL A 71 -6.42 -3.53 17.60
N THR A 72 -5.56 -4.53 17.40
CA THR A 72 -4.15 -4.47 17.82
C THR A 72 -3.34 -3.63 16.85
N LEU A 73 -2.17 -3.13 17.28
CA LEU A 73 -1.27 -2.40 16.39
C LEU A 73 -0.87 -3.24 15.17
N GLU A 74 -0.57 -4.52 15.39
CA GLU A 74 -0.22 -5.47 14.33
C GLU A 74 -1.33 -5.59 13.27
N GLN A 75 -2.60 -5.61 13.68
CA GLN A 75 -3.73 -5.64 12.74
C GLN A 75 -3.83 -4.36 11.92
N ILE A 76 -3.49 -3.20 12.50
CA ILE A 76 -3.42 -1.93 11.78
C ILE A 76 -2.31 -2.01 10.74
N ASP A 77 -1.10 -2.43 11.13
CA ASP A 77 0.05 -2.56 10.25
C ASP A 77 -0.22 -3.49 9.06
N GLN A 78 -0.83 -4.65 9.32
CA GLN A 78 -1.22 -5.61 8.28
C GLN A 78 -2.23 -5.00 7.30
N ALA A 79 -3.22 -4.26 7.79
CA ALA A 79 -4.21 -3.61 6.94
C ALA A 79 -3.58 -2.51 6.06
N LEU A 80 -2.65 -1.72 6.62
CA LEU A 80 -1.94 -0.68 5.88
C LEU A 80 -1.01 -1.27 4.83
N ALA A 81 -0.24 -2.30 5.18
CA ALA A 81 0.67 -2.97 4.26
C ALA A 81 -0.09 -3.61 3.09
N ALA A 82 -1.20 -4.31 3.37
CA ALA A 82 -2.05 -4.90 2.33
C ALA A 82 -2.59 -3.83 1.38
N ARG A 83 -3.12 -2.72 1.92
CA ARG A 83 -3.67 -1.64 1.11
C ARG A 83 -2.61 -0.92 0.27
N ALA A 84 -1.43 -0.68 0.83
CA ALA A 84 -0.30 -0.08 0.11
C ALA A 84 0.17 -1.00 -1.03
N GLN A 85 0.25 -2.30 -0.78
CA GLN A 85 0.62 -3.30 -1.79
C GLN A 85 -0.40 -3.33 -2.95
N GLU A 86 -1.70 -3.26 -2.66
CA GLU A 86 -2.76 -3.15 -3.68
C GLU A 86 -2.59 -1.89 -4.55
N ALA A 87 -2.04 -0.80 -4.00
CA ALA A 87 -1.71 0.42 -4.73
C ALA A 87 -0.36 0.37 -5.46
N GLY A 88 0.41 -0.72 -5.35
CA GLY A 88 1.75 -0.82 -5.94
C GLY A 88 2.83 -0.05 -5.17
N ALA A 89 2.63 0.17 -3.87
CA ALA A 89 3.58 0.78 -2.96
C ALA A 89 4.10 -0.22 -1.91
N GLU A 90 5.29 0.05 -1.36
CA GLU A 90 5.84 -0.62 -0.19
C GLU A 90 5.53 0.22 1.05
N LEU A 91 5.16 -0.43 2.14
CA LEU A 91 4.92 0.23 3.42
C LEU A 91 5.66 -0.53 4.53
N GLU A 92 6.45 0.20 5.29
CA GLU A 92 7.14 -0.29 6.47
C GLU A 92 6.55 0.36 7.71
N SER A 93 6.36 -0.41 8.79
CA SER A 93 5.92 0.11 10.09
C SER A 93 7.03 0.01 11.11
N PHE A 94 7.16 1.02 11.97
CA PHE A 94 8.08 1.03 13.09
C PHE A 94 7.43 1.64 14.33
N GLN A 95 7.50 0.94 15.45
CA GLN A 95 7.01 1.38 16.75
C GLN A 95 8.15 1.46 17.75
N SER A 96 8.16 2.51 18.58
CA SER A 96 9.03 2.54 19.74
C SER A 96 8.48 3.36 20.89
N ASN A 97 8.81 2.93 22.10
CA ASN A 97 8.62 3.72 23.32
C ASN A 97 9.75 4.71 23.57
N HIS A 98 10.88 4.57 22.87
CA HIS A 98 12.06 5.40 23.04
C HIS A 98 12.10 6.51 21.99
N GLU A 99 12.13 7.76 22.43
CA GLU A 99 12.17 8.94 21.55
C GLU A 99 13.37 8.88 20.58
N GLY A 100 14.57 8.58 21.08
CA GLY A 100 15.77 8.47 20.25
C GLY A 100 15.65 7.43 19.12
N ALA A 101 14.99 6.30 19.37
CA ALA A 101 14.78 5.29 18.32
C ALA A 101 13.83 5.77 17.21
N LEU A 102 12.83 6.60 17.54
CA LEU A 102 11.97 7.23 16.53
C LEU A 102 12.75 8.29 15.73
N VAL A 103 13.59 9.08 16.42
CA VAL A 103 14.50 10.04 15.76
C VAL A 103 15.43 9.33 14.79
N ASP A 104 16.09 8.25 15.21
CA ASP A 104 17.00 7.45 14.37
C ASP A 104 16.27 6.88 13.15
N ARG A 105 15.04 6.36 13.33
CA ARG A 105 14.24 5.83 12.22
C ARG A 105 13.84 6.92 11.24
N VAL A 106 13.50 8.12 11.71
CA VAL A 106 13.20 9.28 10.84
C VAL A 106 14.44 9.67 10.05
N GLN A 107 15.61 9.77 10.69
CA GLN A 107 16.86 10.11 10.00
C GLN A 107 17.24 9.08 8.93
N ALA A 108 17.07 7.78 9.23
CA ALA A 108 17.27 6.71 8.25
C ALA A 108 16.36 6.86 7.03
N ALA A 109 15.10 7.28 7.23
CA ALA A 109 14.14 7.52 6.16
C ALA A 109 14.64 8.55 5.12
N GLY A 110 15.45 9.51 5.54
CA GLY A 110 16.05 10.52 4.66
C GLY A 110 16.97 9.95 3.57
N SER A 111 17.37 8.68 3.66
CA SER A 111 18.28 8.03 2.70
C SER A 111 17.83 6.66 2.20
N ASP A 112 16.75 6.09 2.74
CA ASP A 112 16.27 4.74 2.39
C ASP A 112 15.23 4.73 1.24
N GLY A 113 14.91 5.90 0.68
CA GLY A 113 13.93 6.06 -0.40
C GLY A 113 12.49 6.21 0.07
N THR A 114 12.24 6.39 1.38
CA THR A 114 10.94 6.75 1.92
C THR A 114 10.46 8.07 1.31
N ALA A 115 9.27 8.03 0.70
CA ALA A 115 8.66 9.16 0.01
C ALA A 115 7.60 9.89 0.86
N PHE A 116 7.05 9.23 1.88
CA PHE A 116 6.00 9.79 2.73
C PHE A 116 5.95 9.09 4.09
N ILE A 117 5.62 9.85 5.14
CA ILE A 117 5.50 9.34 6.51
C ILE A 117 4.06 9.46 7.02
N LEU A 118 3.55 8.40 7.63
CA LEU A 118 2.35 8.43 8.45
C LEU A 118 2.81 8.32 9.89
N ILE A 119 2.49 9.29 10.76
CA ILE A 119 2.99 9.27 12.13
C ILE A 119 1.87 9.45 13.14
N ASN A 120 1.84 8.56 14.14
CA ASN A 120 1.13 8.79 15.39
C ASN A 120 2.18 8.90 16.52
N PRO A 121 2.60 10.12 16.90
CA PRO A 121 3.61 10.29 17.94
C PRO A 121 3.08 9.96 19.35
N ALA A 122 1.80 9.65 19.50
CA ALA A 122 1.13 9.38 20.77
C ALA A 122 1.42 10.49 21.80
N ALA A 123 1.98 10.14 22.97
CA ALA A 123 2.29 11.13 24.01
C ALA A 123 3.36 12.15 23.56
N TYR A 124 4.29 11.76 22.68
CA TYR A 124 5.36 12.63 22.21
C TYR A 124 4.88 13.79 21.36
N THR A 125 3.64 13.71 20.85
CA THR A 125 2.97 14.82 20.15
C THR A 125 3.08 16.14 20.93
N HIS A 126 2.96 16.05 22.25
CA HIS A 126 2.85 17.20 23.13
C HIS A 126 4.18 17.61 23.77
N THR A 127 5.28 16.89 23.49
CA THR A 127 6.55 17.08 24.21
C THR A 127 7.80 17.03 23.33
N SER A 128 7.77 16.33 22.20
CA SER A 128 8.97 15.99 21.45
C SER A 128 9.29 17.03 20.37
N VAL A 129 10.15 17.98 20.73
CA VAL A 129 10.84 18.83 19.76
C VAL A 129 11.87 18.02 18.97
N ALA A 130 12.45 16.96 19.56
CA ALA A 130 13.48 16.14 18.92
C ALA A 130 12.97 15.40 17.67
N ILE A 131 11.81 14.74 17.75
CA ILE A 131 11.22 14.05 16.58
C ILE A 131 10.74 15.08 15.55
N ARG A 132 10.18 16.21 15.99
CA ARG A 132 9.80 17.32 15.10
C ARG A 132 10.99 17.79 14.27
N ASP A 133 12.11 18.10 14.91
CA ASP A 133 13.30 18.61 14.23
C ASP A 133 13.94 17.54 13.33
N ALA A 134 13.85 16.26 13.69
CA ALA A 134 14.26 15.16 12.81
C ALA A 134 13.40 15.10 11.53
N LEU A 135 12.07 15.25 11.63
CA LEU A 135 11.16 15.29 10.48
C LEU A 135 11.47 16.49 9.58
N ALA A 136 11.67 17.66 10.18
CA ALA A 136 12.08 18.86 9.46
C ALA A 136 13.44 18.68 8.75
N GLY A 137 14.39 17.99 9.40
CA GLY A 137 15.71 17.73 8.87
C GLY A 137 15.72 16.82 7.63
N VAL A 138 14.83 15.82 7.57
CA VAL A 138 14.73 14.95 6.38
C VAL A 138 13.82 15.50 5.29
N GLY A 139 12.91 16.43 5.62
CA GLY A 139 12.04 17.11 4.65
C GLY A 139 11.03 16.19 3.95
N ILE A 140 10.77 14.99 4.50
CA ILE A 140 9.80 14.05 3.96
C ILE A 140 8.39 14.49 4.41
N PRO A 141 7.42 14.63 3.50
CA PRO A 141 6.06 15.02 3.86
C PRO A 141 5.39 13.96 4.74
N PHE A 142 4.57 14.41 5.69
CA PHE A 142 3.92 13.51 6.63
C PHE A 142 2.50 13.92 7.02
N VAL A 143 1.71 12.93 7.44
CA VAL A 143 0.39 13.13 8.08
C VAL A 143 0.46 12.69 9.53
N GLU A 144 -0.04 13.55 10.42
CA GLU A 144 -0.18 13.26 11.85
C GLU A 144 -1.51 12.56 12.13
N ILE A 145 -1.47 11.50 12.94
CA ILE A 145 -2.60 10.61 13.19
C ILE A 145 -2.78 10.41 14.69
N HIS A 146 -4.02 10.52 15.15
CA HIS A 146 -4.43 10.22 16.52
C HIS A 146 -5.66 9.33 16.55
N LEU A 147 -5.57 8.20 17.25
CA LEU A 147 -6.70 7.30 17.44
C LEU A 147 -7.86 7.99 18.16
N SER A 148 -7.57 8.71 19.24
CA SER A 148 -8.54 9.47 20.04
C SER A 148 -8.65 10.91 19.56
N ASN A 149 -9.78 11.56 19.84
CA ASN A 149 -9.92 13.00 19.61
C ASN A 149 -9.16 13.76 20.70
N VAL A 150 -7.98 14.29 20.36
CA VAL A 150 -7.11 15.02 21.31
C VAL A 150 -7.75 16.29 21.86
N HIS A 151 -8.65 16.93 21.11
CA HIS A 151 -9.36 18.14 21.53
C HIS A 151 -10.45 17.89 22.57
N ARG A 152 -10.90 16.64 22.73
CA ARG A 152 -11.84 16.24 23.79
C ARG A 152 -11.14 15.85 25.10
N ARG A 153 -9.81 15.87 25.10
CA ARG A 153 -8.99 15.46 26.24
C ARG A 153 -8.45 16.67 26.99
N GLU A 154 -7.54 16.41 27.93
CA GLU A 154 -6.94 17.43 28.80
C GLU A 154 -6.28 18.56 28.00
N PRO A 155 -6.26 19.81 28.49
CA PRO A 155 -5.73 20.95 27.74
C PRO A 155 -4.29 20.79 27.23
N PHE A 156 -3.43 20.08 27.97
CA PHE A 156 -2.05 19.83 27.53
C PHE A 156 -1.97 18.99 26.25
N ARG A 157 -3.05 18.30 25.86
CA ARG A 157 -3.12 17.51 24.62
C ARG A 157 -3.58 18.32 23.41
N HIS A 158 -3.96 19.58 23.61
CA HIS A 158 -4.44 20.42 22.52
C HIS A 158 -3.29 21.01 21.71
N HIS A 159 -2.08 21.03 22.26
CA HIS A 159 -0.88 21.46 21.57
C HIS A 159 -0.13 20.28 20.95
N SER A 160 0.26 20.42 19.69
CA SER A 160 1.12 19.47 18.98
C SER A 160 2.34 20.22 18.44
N TYR A 161 3.52 19.62 18.59
CA TYR A 161 4.76 20.08 17.97
C TYR A 161 4.87 19.67 16.49
N PHE A 162 3.92 18.90 15.97
CA PHE A 162 3.97 18.30 14.64
C PHE A 162 2.95 18.95 13.70
N SER A 163 1.81 19.38 14.22
CA SER A 163 0.67 19.82 13.42
C SER A 163 0.95 21.04 12.54
N ASP A 164 1.92 21.90 12.90
CA ASP A 164 2.34 23.05 12.11
C ASP A 164 3.17 22.66 10.87
N GLN A 165 3.79 21.48 10.89
CA GLN A 165 4.62 20.96 9.80
C GLN A 165 3.93 19.85 8.99
N ALA A 166 2.87 19.26 9.53
CA ALA A 166 2.14 18.18 8.88
C ALA A 166 1.35 18.66 7.66
N GLU A 167 1.23 17.78 6.66
CA GLU A 167 0.32 17.97 5.52
C GLU A 167 -1.16 18.00 5.94
N GLY A 168 -1.45 17.29 7.03
CA GLY A 168 -2.77 17.20 7.61
C GLY A 168 -2.70 16.45 8.95
N VAL A 169 -3.74 16.66 9.76
CA VAL A 169 -3.90 16.02 11.06
C VAL A 169 -5.24 15.29 11.07
N ILE A 170 -5.21 14.01 11.40
CA ILE A 170 -6.41 13.18 11.52
C ILE A 170 -6.52 12.72 12.97
N CYS A 171 -7.57 13.14 13.69
CA CYS A 171 -7.78 12.74 15.07
C CYS A 171 -9.19 12.21 15.33
N GLY A 172 -9.32 11.25 16.26
CA GLY A 172 -10.61 10.80 16.78
C GLY A 172 -11.40 9.85 15.88
N LEU A 173 -10.80 9.36 14.79
CA LEU A 173 -11.43 8.40 13.87
C LEU A 173 -10.96 6.96 14.12
N GLY A 174 -10.31 6.71 15.26
CA GLY A 174 -9.74 5.41 15.60
C GLY A 174 -8.72 4.95 14.56
N TRP A 175 -8.61 3.63 14.39
CA TRP A 175 -7.62 3.03 13.48
C TRP A 175 -7.86 3.38 12.00
N LYS A 176 -9.11 3.72 11.63
CA LYS A 176 -9.44 4.15 10.26
C LYS A 176 -8.71 5.43 9.85
N GLY A 177 -8.30 6.26 10.82
CA GLY A 177 -7.46 7.43 10.56
C GLY A 177 -6.16 7.10 9.81
N TYR A 178 -5.57 5.93 10.07
CA TYR A 178 -4.40 5.48 9.32
C TYR A 178 -4.71 5.16 7.86
N LEU A 179 -5.86 4.54 7.58
CA LEU A 179 -6.28 4.29 6.20
C LEU A 179 -6.49 5.59 5.45
N TYR A 180 -7.15 6.58 6.05
CA TYR A 180 -7.35 7.88 5.42
C TYR A 180 -6.03 8.62 5.14
N ALA A 181 -5.08 8.56 6.06
CA ALA A 181 -3.73 9.09 5.85
C ALA A 181 -2.99 8.37 4.72
N LEU A 182 -3.14 7.04 4.62
CA LEU A 182 -2.53 6.24 3.55
C LEU A 182 -3.12 6.59 2.19
N GLU A 183 -4.44 6.69 2.06
CA GLU A 183 -5.08 7.12 0.81
C GLU A 183 -4.58 8.49 0.37
N TYR A 184 -4.53 9.46 1.29
CA TYR A 184 -3.99 10.79 1.00
C TYR A 184 -2.54 10.74 0.51
N ALA A 185 -1.69 9.97 1.19
CA ALA A 185 -0.29 9.81 0.80
C ALA A 185 -0.15 9.19 -0.60
N LEU A 186 -0.91 8.13 -0.89
CA LEU A 186 -0.90 7.45 -2.19
C LEU A 186 -1.37 8.39 -3.32
N ASP A 187 -2.46 9.12 -3.11
CA ASP A 187 -2.99 10.08 -4.09
C ASP A 187 -1.99 11.22 -4.36
N LYS A 188 -1.38 11.76 -3.30
CA LYS A 188 -0.38 12.84 -3.41
C LYS A 188 0.85 12.39 -4.22
N LEU A 189 1.36 11.19 -3.95
CA LEU A 189 2.53 10.64 -4.66
C LEU A 189 2.23 10.28 -6.11
N GLN A 190 1.00 9.85 -6.42
CA GLN A 190 0.54 9.65 -7.79
C GLN A 190 0.39 10.98 -8.55
N GLY A 191 -0.12 12.02 -7.89
CA GLY A 191 -0.25 13.37 -8.46
C GLY A 191 1.11 14.00 -8.80
N ALA A 192 2.09 13.87 -7.90
CA ALA A 192 3.46 14.34 -8.13
C ALA A 192 4.14 13.64 -9.32
N SER A 193 3.74 12.41 -9.65
CA SER A 193 4.27 11.64 -10.79
C SER A 193 3.66 12.04 -12.15
N ARG A 194 2.70 12.98 -12.18
CA ARG A 194 1.98 13.44 -13.38
C ARG A 194 2.25 14.90 -13.77
N GLY A 195 2.97 15.65 -12.94
CA GLY A 195 3.46 17.01 -13.26
C GLY A 195 4.88 16.98 -13.80
#